data_AF-A0A536VYA0-F1
#
_entry.id   AF-A0A536VYA0-F1
#
_cell.length_a   1.000
_cell.length_b   1.000
_cell.length_c   1.000
_cell.angle_alpha   90.00
_cell.angle_beta   90.00
_cell.angle_gamma   90.00
#
_symmetry.space_group_name_H-M   'P 1'
#
loop_
_entity.id
_entity.type
_entity.pdbx_description
1 polymer ?
#
loop_
_entity_poly.entity_id
_entity_poly.type
_entity_poly.pdbx_seq_one_letter_code
_entity_poly.pdbx_strand_id
1 'polypeptide(L)'
;VFALGTLYSQAMGATFLDVNGQSQLIEMGCYGIGISRIVAAAIEQNNDERGIVWPAAMAPFGVAIAPVGYDRSDAVRTTADGLHDELESAGVEVLLDDRGERPGVMFADLELIGIPHRVTVGERGLKDGKVEYQGRRDGAATAVPAQDIVGMVQTRLE
;
A
#
# COMPACT_ATOMS: atom_id res chain seq x y z
N VAL A 1 7.00 18.39 -18.89
CA VAL A 1 7.44 19.73 -18.42
C VAL A 1 7.52 20.64 -19.63
N PHE A 2 7.09 21.89 -19.51
CA PHE A 2 7.09 22.86 -20.60
C PHE A 2 7.73 24.18 -20.15
N ALA A 3 8.67 24.69 -20.94
CA ALA A 3 9.15 26.06 -20.80
C ALA A 3 8.18 26.96 -21.58
N LEU A 4 7.55 27.90 -20.88
CA LEU A 4 6.54 28.79 -21.44
C LEU A 4 7.15 30.13 -21.89
N GLY A 5 8.36 30.43 -21.45
CA GLY A 5 9.01 31.69 -21.74
C GLY A 5 8.23 32.84 -21.12
N THR A 6 8.10 33.92 -21.90
CA THR A 6 7.34 35.11 -21.51
C THR A 6 5.92 35.17 -22.10
N LEU A 7 5.46 34.11 -22.79
CA LEU A 7 4.18 34.11 -23.51
C LEU A 7 3.00 34.53 -22.62
N TYR A 8 2.91 33.94 -21.42
CA TYR A 8 1.84 34.23 -20.48
C TYR A 8 2.10 35.49 -19.66
N SER A 9 3.34 35.75 -19.24
CA SER A 9 3.66 36.96 -18.50
C SER A 9 3.39 38.22 -19.31
N GLN A 10 3.64 38.18 -20.62
CA GLN A 10 3.31 39.26 -21.55
C GLN A 10 1.79 39.48 -21.63
N ALA A 11 1.00 38.42 -21.80
CA ALA A 11 -0.45 38.52 -21.89
C ALA A 11 -1.12 39.01 -20.58
N MET A 12 -0.53 38.68 -19.43
CA MET A 12 -1.04 39.05 -18.11
C MET A 12 -0.48 40.38 -17.58
N GLY A 13 0.52 40.97 -18.25
CA GLY A 13 1.25 42.13 -17.72
C GLY A 13 2.07 41.81 -16.46
N ALA A 14 2.44 40.55 -16.27
CA ALA A 14 3.19 40.10 -15.09
C ALA A 14 4.67 40.45 -15.24
N THR A 15 5.13 41.42 -14.46
CA THR A 15 6.48 42.00 -14.54
C THR A 15 7.16 42.05 -13.17
N PHE A 16 8.48 42.19 -13.17
CA PHE A 16 9.32 42.46 -11.99
C PHE A 16 10.36 43.54 -12.33
N LEU A 17 10.93 44.20 -11.32
CA LEU A 17 12.07 45.10 -11.52
C LEU A 17 13.37 44.34 -11.41
N ASP A 18 14.26 44.48 -12.39
CA ASP A 18 15.60 43.92 -12.34
C ASP A 18 16.54 44.74 -11.44
N VAL A 19 17.82 44.32 -11.37
CA VAL A 19 18.86 44.95 -10.55
C VAL A 19 19.15 46.41 -10.93
N ASN A 20 18.76 46.84 -12.13
CA ASN A 20 18.90 48.21 -12.61
C ASN A 20 17.60 49.01 -12.47
N GLY A 21 16.56 48.42 -11.86
CA GLY A 21 15.24 49.02 -11.72
C GLY A 21 14.44 49.07 -13.02
N GLN A 22 14.76 48.23 -14.01
CA GLN A 22 14.00 48.14 -15.25
C GLN A 22 12.92 47.06 -15.15
N SER A 23 11.74 47.33 -15.73
CA SER A 23 10.65 46.37 -15.78
C SER A 23 10.97 45.25 -16.78
N GLN A 24 10.97 44.01 -16.29
CA GLN A 24 11.20 42.80 -17.07
C GLN A 24 10.00 41.85 -16.94
N LEU A 25 9.73 41.09 -17.99
CA LEU A 25 8.71 40.04 -17.98
C LEU A 25 9.20 38.82 -17.19
N ILE A 26 8.28 38.18 -16.46
CA ILE A 26 8.59 36.94 -15.73
C ILE A 26 8.79 35.79 -16.72
N GLU A 27 9.89 35.05 -16.57
CA GLU A 27 10.12 33.77 -17.24
C GLU A 27 9.29 32.66 -16.58
N MET A 28 8.50 31.95 -17.38
CA MET A 28 7.52 30.98 -16.87
C MET A 28 7.78 29.56 -17.38
N GLY A 29 7.42 28.59 -16.55
CA GLY A 29 7.38 27.17 -16.89
C GLY A 29 6.21 26.49 -16.20
N CYS A 30 5.75 25.37 -16.75
CA CYS A 30 4.74 24.55 -16.11
C CYS A 30 5.04 23.06 -16.26
N TYR A 31 4.49 22.26 -15.36
CA TYR A 31 4.45 20.83 -15.49
C TYR A 31 3.13 20.31 -14.96
N GLY A 32 2.71 19.17 -15.50
CA GLY A 32 1.51 18.46 -15.07
C GLY A 32 1.88 17.01 -14.82
N ILE A 33 1.31 16.45 -13.76
CA ILE A 33 1.41 15.04 -13.43
C ILE A 33 0.02 14.44 -13.64
N GLY A 34 -0.08 13.45 -14.53
CA GLY A 34 -1.32 12.71 -14.73
C GLY A 34 -1.51 11.70 -13.61
N ILE A 35 -2.09 12.11 -12.48
CA ILE A 35 -2.25 11.25 -11.28
C ILE A 35 -2.95 9.92 -11.64
N SER A 36 -4.02 9.97 -12.45
CA SER A 36 -4.71 8.76 -12.92
C SER A 36 -3.85 7.88 -13.85
N ARG A 37 -2.96 8.49 -14.65
CA ARG A 37 -2.03 7.74 -15.51
C ARG A 37 -0.92 7.06 -14.71
N ILE A 38 -0.49 7.65 -13.59
CA ILE A 38 0.52 7.03 -12.72
C ILE A 38 0.00 5.70 -12.18
N VAL A 39 -1.25 5.65 -11.71
CA VAL A 39 -1.85 4.41 -11.21
C VAL A 39 -1.88 3.33 -12.30
N ALA A 40 -2.38 3.66 -13.50
CA ALA A 40 -2.41 2.73 -14.62
C ALA A 40 -1.01 2.24 -15.02
N ALA A 41 -0.04 3.16 -15.15
CA ALA A 41 1.33 2.82 -15.52
C ALA A 41 2.05 1.99 -14.43
N ALA A 42 1.74 2.22 -13.15
CA ALA A 42 2.30 1.43 -12.06
C ALA A 42 1.80 -0.02 -12.10
N ILE A 43 0.50 -0.23 -12.33
CA ILE A 43 -0.11 -1.56 -12.48
C ILE A 43 0.44 -2.26 -13.73
N GLU A 44 0.47 -1.58 -14.88
CA GLU A 44 0.94 -2.14 -16.15
C GLU A 44 2.39 -2.65 -16.04
N GLN A 45 3.24 -1.90 -15.32
CA GLN A 45 4.64 -2.28 -15.10
C GLN A 45 4.83 -3.29 -13.96
N ASN A 46 3.85 -3.43 -13.06
CA ASN A 46 3.94 -4.29 -11.88
C ASN A 46 2.66 -5.11 -11.67
N ASN A 47 2.60 -6.24 -12.37
CA ASN A 47 1.54 -7.24 -12.21
C ASN A 47 2.12 -8.64 -12.39
N ASP A 48 1.37 -9.63 -11.94
CA ASP A 48 1.58 -11.04 -12.25
C ASP A 48 0.24 -11.72 -12.58
N GLU A 49 0.26 -13.04 -12.79
CA GLU A 49 -0.95 -13.82 -13.10
C GLU A 49 -2.03 -13.75 -12.00
N ARG A 50 -1.65 -13.33 -10.78
CA ARG A 50 -2.54 -13.21 -9.63
C ARG A 50 -3.09 -11.78 -9.45
N GLY A 51 -2.66 -10.81 -10.25
CA GLY A 51 -3.17 -9.44 -10.24
C GLY A 51 -2.11 -8.37 -10.00
N ILE A 52 -2.48 -7.33 -9.26
CA ILE A 52 -1.64 -6.14 -9.08
C ILE A 52 -0.47 -6.44 -8.14
N VAL A 53 0.69 -5.84 -8.39
CA VAL A 53 1.81 -5.82 -7.45
C VAL A 53 2.22 -4.36 -7.20
N TRP A 54 1.67 -3.75 -6.15
CA TRP A 54 1.93 -2.34 -5.88
C TRP A 54 3.38 -2.06 -5.49
N PRO A 55 3.95 -0.92 -5.92
CA PRO A 55 5.02 -0.26 -5.16
C PRO A 55 4.53 0.04 -3.74
N ALA A 56 5.39 -0.12 -2.73
CA ALA A 56 5.00 0.04 -1.32
C ALA A 56 4.28 1.37 -1.03
N ALA A 57 4.79 2.48 -1.57
CA ALA A 57 4.22 3.82 -1.39
C ALA A 57 2.86 4.05 -2.10
N MET A 58 2.38 3.10 -2.90
CA MET A 58 1.11 3.19 -3.63
C MET A 58 0.11 2.11 -3.24
N ALA A 59 0.51 1.17 -2.38
CA ALA A 59 -0.40 0.11 -1.94
C ALA A 59 -1.56 0.71 -1.12
N PRO A 60 -2.80 0.22 -1.29
CA PRO A 60 -3.94 0.73 -0.54
C PRO A 60 -3.89 0.40 0.96
N PHE A 61 -3.17 -0.67 1.30
CA PHE A 61 -2.87 -1.10 2.66
C PHE A 61 -1.45 -1.68 2.66
N GLY A 62 -0.74 -1.54 3.77
CA GLY A 62 0.57 -2.17 3.93
C GLY A 62 0.44 -3.68 4.16
N VAL A 63 -0.56 -4.10 4.92
CA VAL A 63 -0.74 -5.50 5.32
C VAL A 63 -2.22 -5.90 5.34
N ALA A 64 -2.50 -7.14 4.95
CA ALA A 64 -3.80 -7.78 5.07
C ALA A 64 -3.74 -8.91 6.10
N ILE A 65 -4.69 -8.93 7.03
CA ILE A 65 -4.92 -10.01 7.98
C ILE A 65 -6.05 -10.87 7.45
N ALA A 66 -5.77 -12.16 7.26
CA ALA A 66 -6.67 -13.15 6.68
C ALA A 66 -7.04 -14.22 7.72
N PRO A 67 -8.06 -13.99 8.57
CA PRO A 67 -8.50 -14.93 9.59
C PRO A 67 -9.32 -16.09 9.01
N VAL A 68 -8.78 -17.30 9.06
CA VAL A 68 -9.47 -18.52 8.61
C VAL A 68 -10.43 -19.01 9.70
N GLY A 69 -11.72 -18.69 9.51
CA GLY A 69 -12.79 -19.07 10.45
C GLY A 69 -13.05 -18.03 11.55
N TYR A 70 -12.96 -16.75 11.20
CA TYR A 70 -13.20 -15.60 12.09
C TYR A 70 -14.44 -15.76 12.98
N ASP A 71 -15.61 -16.06 12.40
CA ASP A 71 -16.86 -16.22 13.18
C ASP A 71 -16.97 -17.53 13.96
N ARG A 72 -16.10 -18.51 13.68
CA ARG A 72 -16.19 -19.87 14.21
C ARG A 72 -15.21 -20.14 15.34
N SER A 73 -14.18 -19.30 15.47
CA SER A 73 -13.09 -19.52 16.41
C SER A 73 -12.76 -18.23 17.15
N ASP A 74 -13.13 -18.19 18.43
CA ASP A 74 -12.82 -17.04 19.30
C ASP A 74 -11.31 -16.78 19.39
N ALA A 75 -10.48 -17.84 19.32
CA ALA A 75 -9.03 -17.70 19.32
C ALA A 75 -8.51 -17.02 18.04
N VAL A 76 -9.06 -17.39 16.87
CA VAL A 76 -8.70 -16.74 15.60
C VAL A 76 -9.15 -15.29 15.60
N ARG A 77 -10.40 -15.01 15.98
CA ARG A 77 -10.94 -13.63 16.06
C ARG A 77 -10.09 -12.77 16.98
N THR A 78 -9.90 -13.19 18.23
CA THR A 78 -9.11 -12.44 19.23
C THR A 78 -7.69 -12.16 18.75
N THR A 79 -7.05 -13.14 18.09
CA THR A 79 -5.68 -12.95 17.58
C THR A 79 -5.66 -12.01 16.37
N ALA A 80 -6.61 -12.13 15.45
CA ALA A 80 -6.69 -11.26 14.28
C ALA A 80 -6.98 -9.81 14.67
N ASP A 81 -7.94 -9.58 15.58
CA ASP A 81 -8.29 -8.26 16.11
C ASP A 81 -7.10 -7.66 16.87
N GLY A 82 -6.42 -8.45 17.71
CA GLY A 82 -5.24 -7.99 18.44
C GLY A 82 -4.10 -7.59 17.51
N LEU A 83 -3.82 -8.38 16.46
CA LEU A 83 -2.81 -8.04 15.47
C LEU A 83 -3.18 -6.80 14.66
N HIS A 84 -4.47 -6.66 14.31
CA HIS A 84 -4.99 -5.47 13.64
C HIS A 84 -4.71 -4.23 14.47
N ASP A 85 -5.17 -4.21 15.72
CA ASP A 85 -5.05 -3.06 16.62
C ASP A 85 -3.60 -2.71 16.95
N GLU A 86 -2.73 -3.73 17.10
CA GLU A 86 -1.30 -3.52 17.36
C GLU A 86 -0.58 -2.91 16.14
N LEU A 87 -0.90 -3.38 14.93
CA LEU A 87 -0.34 -2.83 13.69
C LEU A 87 -0.88 -1.43 13.37
N GLU A 88 -2.17 -1.17 13.57
CA GLU A 88 -2.74 0.17 13.43
C GLU A 88 -2.12 1.15 14.45
N SER A 89 -1.93 0.72 15.70
CA SER A 89 -1.26 1.52 16.74
C SER A 89 0.21 1.82 16.39
N ALA A 90 0.83 0.97 15.58
CA ALA A 90 2.15 1.18 15.01
C ALA A 90 2.17 2.06 13.75
N GLY A 91 1.01 2.57 13.30
CA GLY A 91 0.88 3.45 12.13
C GLY A 91 0.85 2.71 10.79
N VAL A 92 0.64 1.39 10.79
CA VAL A 92 0.50 0.59 9.58
C VAL A 92 -0.95 0.63 9.11
N GLU A 93 -1.18 0.85 7.81
CA GLU A 93 -2.51 0.68 7.21
C GLU A 93 -2.82 -0.82 7.05
N VAL A 94 -3.82 -1.30 7.78
CA VAL A 94 -4.18 -2.72 7.86
C VAL A 94 -5.55 -2.97 7.22
N LEU A 95 -5.65 -4.02 6.41
CA LEU A 95 -6.93 -4.60 6.01
C LEU A 95 -7.21 -5.86 6.81
N LEU A 96 -8.28 -5.89 7.61
CA LEU A 96 -8.80 -7.12 8.18
C LEU A 96 -9.89 -7.70 7.27
N ASP A 97 -9.70 -8.92 6.76
CA ASP A 97 -10.72 -9.61 5.97
C ASP A 97 -11.60 -10.50 6.86
N ASP A 98 -12.59 -9.88 7.51
CA ASP A 98 -13.53 -10.52 8.44
C ASP A 98 -14.80 -11.05 7.76
N ARG A 99 -14.83 -11.13 6.42
CA ARG A 99 -16.03 -11.50 5.63
C ARG A 99 -16.52 -12.93 5.85
N GLY A 100 -15.74 -13.78 6.54
CA GLY A 100 -16.07 -15.20 6.74
C GLY A 100 -15.98 -16.05 5.47
N GLU A 101 -15.28 -15.56 4.45
CA GLU A 101 -15.13 -16.24 3.16
C GLU A 101 -14.26 -17.50 3.23
N ARG A 102 -14.37 -18.36 2.21
CA ARG A 102 -13.50 -19.53 2.10
C ARG A 102 -12.05 -19.07 1.87
N PRO A 103 -11.04 -19.72 2.50
CA PRO A 103 -9.64 -19.28 2.40
C PRO A 103 -9.15 -19.06 0.96
N GLY A 104 -9.51 -19.95 0.03
CA GLY A 104 -9.11 -19.80 -1.38
C GLY A 104 -9.68 -18.56 -2.07
N VAL A 105 -10.91 -18.14 -1.73
CA VAL A 105 -11.54 -16.92 -2.27
C VAL A 105 -10.90 -15.69 -1.64
N MET A 106 -10.81 -15.67 -0.31
CA MET A 106 -10.15 -14.62 0.46
C MET A 106 -8.72 -14.36 -0.04
N PHE A 107 -7.92 -15.41 -0.21
CA PHE A 107 -6.55 -15.29 -0.67
C PHE A 107 -6.44 -14.76 -2.10
N ALA A 108 -7.31 -15.22 -3.00
CA ALA A 108 -7.35 -14.73 -4.38
C ALA A 108 -7.74 -13.24 -4.44
N ASP A 109 -8.71 -12.79 -3.65
CA ASP A 109 -9.12 -11.38 -3.59
C ASP A 109 -7.98 -10.49 -3.08
N LEU A 110 -7.32 -10.89 -1.98
CA LEU A 110 -6.21 -10.12 -1.39
C LEU A 110 -5.00 -10.05 -2.34
N GLU A 111 -4.71 -11.13 -3.07
CA GLU A 111 -3.66 -11.17 -4.09
C GLU A 111 -4.04 -10.32 -5.32
N LEU A 112 -5.31 -10.32 -5.72
CA LEU A 112 -5.82 -9.53 -6.83
C LEU A 112 -5.72 -8.03 -6.55
N ILE A 113 -6.11 -7.61 -5.34
CA ILE A 113 -5.97 -6.22 -4.87
C ILE A 113 -4.49 -5.81 -4.81
N GLY A 114 -3.59 -6.77 -4.54
CA GLY A 114 -2.14 -6.56 -4.61
C GLY A 114 -1.50 -6.10 -3.31
N ILE A 115 -2.12 -6.38 -2.16
CA ILE A 115 -1.62 -5.94 -0.85
C ILE A 115 -0.23 -6.57 -0.58
N PRO A 116 0.81 -5.77 -0.25
CA PRO A 116 2.20 -6.23 -0.18
C PRO A 116 2.46 -7.36 0.80
N HIS A 117 1.77 -7.36 1.95
CA HIS A 117 1.97 -8.34 3.01
C HIS A 117 0.63 -8.99 3.39
N ARG A 118 0.61 -10.32 3.51
CA ARG A 118 -0.54 -11.07 4.05
C ARG A 118 -0.11 -11.85 5.28
N VAL A 119 -0.91 -11.76 6.34
CA VAL A 119 -0.81 -12.58 7.55
C VAL A 119 -2.06 -13.43 7.67
N THR A 120 -1.91 -14.74 7.51
CA THR A 120 -3.00 -15.69 7.69
C THR A 120 -3.03 -16.18 9.14
N VAL A 121 -4.17 -16.02 9.79
CA VAL A 121 -4.42 -16.48 11.16
C VAL A 121 -5.35 -17.68 11.10
N GLY A 122 -4.90 -18.84 11.56
CA GLY A 122 -5.71 -20.06 11.54
C GLY A 122 -5.48 -20.93 12.77
N GLU A 123 -6.50 -21.65 13.20
CA GLU A 123 -6.47 -22.44 14.44
C GLU A 123 -5.28 -23.40 14.54
N ARG A 124 -4.89 -24.03 13.42
CA ARG A 124 -3.78 -24.98 13.39
C ARG A 124 -2.46 -24.30 13.74
N GLY A 125 -2.18 -23.13 13.16
CA GLY A 125 -0.98 -22.36 13.46
C GLY A 125 -0.99 -21.85 14.90
N LEU A 126 -2.14 -21.37 15.37
CA LEU A 126 -2.28 -20.83 16.72
C LEU A 126 -2.03 -21.88 17.81
N LYS A 127 -2.36 -23.15 17.59
CA LYS A 127 -2.01 -24.24 18.52
C LYS A 127 -0.50 -24.38 18.73
N ASP A 128 0.29 -24.03 17.71
CA ASP A 128 1.75 -24.02 17.76
C ASP A 128 2.32 -22.63 18.07
N GLY A 129 1.47 -21.64 18.39
CA GLY A 129 1.87 -20.24 18.64
C GLY A 129 2.33 -19.48 17.40
N LYS A 130 1.87 -19.87 16.21
CA LYS A 130 2.34 -19.32 14.92
C LYS A 130 1.21 -18.79 14.04
N VAL A 131 1.58 -17.86 13.17
CA VAL A 131 0.78 -17.37 12.04
C VAL A 131 1.55 -17.62 10.74
N GLU A 132 0.89 -17.53 9.59
CA GLU A 132 1.57 -17.65 8.29
C GLU A 132 1.71 -16.27 7.66
N TYR A 133 2.95 -15.90 7.33
CA TYR A 133 3.27 -14.67 6.61
C TYR A 133 3.55 -14.98 5.14
N GLN A 134 3.05 -14.15 4.22
CA GLN A 134 3.41 -14.21 2.81
C GLN A 134 3.48 -12.80 2.21
N GLY A 135 4.60 -12.44 1.59
CA GLY A 135 4.69 -11.25 0.75
C GLY A 135 4.01 -11.47 -0.60
N ARG A 136 3.52 -10.39 -1.23
CA ARG A 136 2.80 -10.45 -2.52
C ARG A 136 3.62 -11.08 -3.65
N ARG A 137 4.94 -10.97 -3.57
CA ARG A 137 5.90 -11.56 -4.53
C ARG A 137 6.42 -12.94 -4.10
N ASP A 138 6.09 -13.40 -2.90
CA ASP A 138 6.57 -14.68 -2.39
C ASP A 138 5.78 -15.84 -3.02
N GLY A 139 6.49 -16.92 -3.36
CA GLY A 139 5.88 -18.12 -3.95
C GLY A 139 5.12 -18.99 -2.94
N ALA A 140 5.40 -18.85 -1.64
CA ALA A 140 4.77 -19.62 -0.58
C ALA A 140 4.76 -18.84 0.75
N ALA A 141 3.82 -19.20 1.62
CA ALA A 141 3.75 -18.67 2.98
C ALA A 141 4.81 -19.31 3.90
N THR A 142 5.25 -18.55 4.89
CA THR A 142 6.22 -18.96 5.91
C THR A 142 5.57 -18.88 7.29
N ALA A 143 5.70 -19.93 8.11
CA ALA A 143 5.22 -19.91 9.49
C ALA A 143 6.13 -19.06 10.37
N VAL A 144 5.55 -18.09 11.08
CA VAL A 144 6.23 -17.11 11.95
C VAL A 144 5.58 -17.16 13.33
N PRO A 145 6.35 -17.09 14.43
CA PRO A 145 5.76 -16.93 15.77
C PRO A 145 4.83 -15.71 15.82
N ALA A 146 3.65 -15.88 16.39
CA ALA A 146 2.63 -14.82 16.39
C ALA A 146 3.13 -13.52 17.05
N GLN A 147 3.97 -13.64 18.09
CA GLN A 147 4.57 -12.51 18.81
C GLN A 147 5.60 -11.71 17.99
N ASP A 148 6.18 -12.29 16.93
CA ASP A 148 7.25 -11.66 16.14
C ASP A 148 6.69 -10.95 14.89
N ILE A 149 5.40 -11.17 14.57
CA ILE A 149 4.85 -10.78 13.27
C ILE A 149 4.79 -9.27 13.09
N VAL A 150 4.47 -8.52 14.15
CA VAL A 150 4.32 -7.06 14.10
C VAL A 150 5.65 -6.41 13.75
N GLY A 151 6.71 -6.72 14.50
CA GLY A 151 8.06 -6.20 14.22
C GLY A 151 8.59 -6.63 12.85
N MET A 152 8.28 -7.86 12.43
CA MET A 152 8.65 -8.35 11.10
C MET A 152 7.97 -7.56 9.98
N VAL A 153 6.66 -7.28 10.10
CA VAL A 153 5.90 -6.51 9.11
C VAL A 153 6.41 -5.06 9.07
N GLN A 154 6.63 -4.42 10.22
CA GLN A 154 7.17 -3.06 10.28
C GLN A 154 8.52 -2.96 9.55
N THR A 155 9.44 -3.89 9.82
CA THR A 155 10.77 -3.91 9.18
C THR A 155 10.69 -4.09 7.66
N ARG A 156 9.63 -4.72 7.15
CA ARG A 156 9.44 -4.96 5.70
C ARG A 156 8.71 -3.83 4.99
N LEU A 157 8.06 -2.93 5.74
CA LEU A 157 7.39 -1.75 5.22
C LEU A 157 8.33 -0.54 5.08
N GLU A 158 9.43 -0.52 5.84
CA GLU A 158 10.53 0.44 5.73
C GLU A 158 11.39 0.22 4.46
#